data_AF-A0A0Q8WMG0-F1
#
_entry.id   AF-A0A0Q8WMG0-F1
#
_cell.length_a   1.000
_cell.length_b   1.000
_cell.length_c   1.000
_cell.angle_alpha   90.00
_cell.angle_beta   90.00
_cell.angle_gamma   90.00
#
_symmetry.space_group_name_H-M   'P 1'
#
loop_
_entity.id
_entity.type
_entity.pdbx_description
1 polymer ?
#
loop_
_entity_poly.entity_id
_entity_poly.type
_entity_poly.pdbx_seq_one_letter_code
_entity_poly.pdbx_strand_id
1 'polypeptide(L)'
;MHALAVTVVNALVDARVLAEDKAPDDNDVVAGWTAFWIFIGLIVAVAVIGVALTRSLRTAQKAKDAGVYGDEPAPSESDAADRTE
;
A
#
# COMPACT_ATOMS: atom_id res chain seq x y z
N MET A 1 -2.50 4.72 43.20
CA MET A 1 -1.08 4.39 42.95
C MET A 1 -0.69 4.53 41.48
N HIS A 2 -1.52 4.11 40.50
CA HIS A 2 -1.17 4.27 39.07
C HIS A 2 -1.14 5.71 38.55
N ALA A 3 -2.06 6.59 38.99
CA ALA A 3 -2.07 7.98 38.53
C ALA A 3 -0.79 8.74 38.91
N LEU A 4 -0.31 8.55 40.15
CA LEU A 4 0.90 9.19 40.66
C LEU A 4 2.16 8.66 39.92
N ALA A 5 2.19 7.37 39.60
CA ALA A 5 3.26 6.78 38.80
C ALA A 5 3.31 7.37 37.38
N VAL A 6 2.16 7.53 36.72
CA VAL A 6 2.08 8.13 35.37
C VAL A 6 2.52 9.60 35.39
N THR A 7 2.10 10.37 36.39
CA THR A 7 2.51 11.78 36.53
C THR A 7 4.00 11.93 36.75
N VAL A 8 4.62 11.08 37.57
CA VAL A 8 6.07 11.08 37.79
C VAL A 8 6.82 10.69 36.52
N VAL A 9 6.34 9.68 35.79
CA VAL A 9 6.95 9.27 34.51
C VAL A 9 6.89 10.40 33.49
N ASN A 10 5.75 11.05 33.32
CA ASN A 10 5.63 12.19 32.40
C ASN A 10 6.55 13.35 32.80
N ALA A 11 6.58 13.72 34.08
CA ALA A 11 7.45 14.81 34.55
C ALA A 11 8.94 14.52 34.33
N LEU A 12 9.35 13.25 34.46
CA LEU A 12 10.72 12.82 34.18
C LEU A 12 11.04 12.82 32.68
N VAL A 13 10.07 12.47 31.83
CA VAL A 13 10.20 12.56 30.37
C VAL A 13 10.34 14.02 29.94
N ASP A 14 9.49 14.91 30.45
CA ASP A 14 9.54 16.34 30.13
C ASP A 14 10.86 16.97 30.59
N ALA A 15 11.34 16.61 31.78
CA ALA A 15 12.63 17.06 32.30
C ALA A 15 13.82 16.56 31.46
N ARG A 16 13.73 15.36 30.86
CA ARG A 16 14.73 14.83 29.93
C ARG A 16 14.73 15.61 28.62
N VAL A 17 13.55 15.83 28.03
CA VAL A 17 13.39 16.59 26.78
C VAL A 17 13.94 18.01 26.93
N LEU A 18 13.64 18.69 28.03
CA LEU A 18 14.19 20.02 28.32
C LEU A 18 15.72 20.02 28.54
N ALA A 19 16.27 18.95 29.12
CA ALA A 19 17.71 18.82 29.33
C ALA A 19 18.48 18.46 28.05
N GLU A 20 17.79 17.85 27.08
CA GLU A 20 18.34 17.34 25.82
C GLU A 20 17.94 18.21 24.62
N ASP A 21 17.36 19.40 24.85
CA ASP A 21 16.91 20.37 23.84
C ASP A 21 18.09 21.03 23.10
N LYS A 22 18.85 20.20 22.40
CA LYS A 22 19.88 20.58 21.46
C LYS A 22 19.22 20.51 20.09
N ALA A 23 19.17 21.64 19.39
CA ALA A 23 18.71 21.68 18.01
C ALA A 23 19.41 20.56 17.22
N PRO A 24 18.67 19.70 16.51
CA PRO A 24 19.26 18.62 15.74
C PRO A 24 20.24 19.23 14.72
N ASP A 25 21.38 18.58 14.54
CA ASP A 25 22.37 19.00 13.57
C ASP A 25 21.75 18.88 12.16
N ASP A 26 22.13 19.74 11.20
CA ASP A 26 21.55 19.75 9.85
C ASP A 26 21.66 18.38 9.14
N ASN A 27 22.58 17.53 9.58
CA ASN A 27 22.78 16.19 9.04
C ASN A 27 21.81 15.13 9.60
N ASP A 28 21.12 15.37 10.72
CA ASP A 28 20.13 14.45 11.30
C ASP A 28 18.80 14.44 10.53
N VAL A 29 18.54 15.48 9.73
CA VAL A 29 17.31 15.59 8.91
C VAL A 29 17.47 14.98 7.52
N VAL A 30 18.65 14.45 7.19
CA VAL A 30 18.88 13.76 5.92
C VAL A 30 18.37 12.33 6.05
N ALA A 31 17.41 11.98 5.19
CA ALA A 31 16.89 10.62 5.07
C ALA A 31 18.04 9.65 4.76
N GLY A 32 18.50 8.92 5.78
CA GLY A 32 19.53 7.90 5.62
C GLY A 32 19.08 6.79 4.66
N TRP A 33 20.02 5.94 4.27
CA TRP A 33 19.80 4.83 3.33
C TRP A 33 18.61 3.92 3.71
N THR A 34 18.26 3.83 4.99
CA THR A 34 17.07 3.12 5.49
C THR A 34 15.76 3.69 4.95
N ALA A 35 15.60 5.02 4.93
CA ALA A 35 14.39 5.66 4.43
C ALA A 35 14.19 5.41 2.93
N PHE A 36 15.31 5.34 2.17
CA PHE A 36 15.28 4.94 0.77
C PHE A 36 14.70 3.54 0.59
N TRP A 37 15.13 2.54 1.37
CA TRP A 37 14.57 1.19 1.29
C TRP A 37 13.10 1.12 1.69
N ILE A 38 12.69 1.88 2.71
CA ILE A 38 11.28 1.98 3.10
C ILE A 38 10.46 2.52 1.93
N PHE A 39 10.95 3.57 1.25
CA PHE A 39 10.28 4.13 0.08
C PHE A 39 10.12 3.13 -1.06
N ILE A 40 11.17 2.37 -1.40
CA ILE A 40 11.09 1.29 -2.38
C ILE A 40 10.09 0.21 -1.94
N GLY A 41 10.10 -0.17 -0.67
CA GLY A 41 9.14 -1.11 -0.10
C GLY A 41 7.69 -0.65 -0.26
N LEU A 42 7.42 0.65 -0.06
CA LEU A 42 6.10 1.24 -0.27
C LEU A 42 5.67 1.19 -1.74
N ILE A 43 6.57 1.47 -2.69
CA ILE A 43 6.29 1.35 -4.12
C ILE A 43 5.92 -0.10 -4.47
N VAL A 44 6.71 -1.07 -4.00
CA VAL A 44 6.46 -2.49 -4.24
C VAL A 44 5.12 -2.91 -3.64
N ALA A 45 4.81 -2.47 -2.41
CA ALA A 45 3.53 -2.76 -1.78
C ALA A 45 2.34 -2.25 -2.62
N VAL A 46 2.41 -1.01 -3.11
CA VAL A 46 1.38 -0.44 -3.98
C VAL A 46 1.27 -1.20 -5.29
N ALA A 47 2.40 -1.55 -5.92
CA ALA A 47 2.41 -2.32 -7.17
C ALA A 47 1.77 -3.71 -6.99
N VAL A 48 2.09 -4.41 -5.90
CA VAL A 48 1.51 -5.72 -5.56
C VAL A 48 0.00 -5.62 -5.37
N ILE A 49 -0.46 -4.61 -4.63
CA ILE A 49 -1.91 -4.37 -4.43
C ILE A 49 -2.59 -4.07 -5.77
N GLY A 50 -2.01 -3.21 -6.61
CA GLY A 50 -2.53 -2.88 -7.92
C GLY A 50 -2.64 -4.09 -8.85
N VAL A 51 -1.62 -4.96 -8.87
CA VAL A 51 -1.63 -6.20 -9.65
C VAL A 51 -2.68 -7.18 -9.12
N ALA A 52 -2.78 -7.36 -7.80
CA ALA A 52 -3.76 -8.26 -7.20
C ALA A 52 -5.20 -7.82 -7.54
N LEU A 53 -5.49 -6.52 -7.45
CA LEU A 53 -6.78 -5.95 -7.80
C LEU A 53 -7.07 -6.06 -9.30
N THR A 54 -6.09 -5.75 -10.17
CA THR A 54 -6.28 -5.84 -11.62
C THR A 54 -6.53 -7.28 -12.06
N ARG A 55 -5.86 -8.24 -11.41
CA ARG A 55 -6.02 -9.67 -11.68
C ARG A 55 -7.39 -10.20 -11.23
N SER A 56 -7.91 -9.72 -10.10
CA SER A 56 -9.27 -10.10 -9.66
C SER A 56 -10.34 -9.57 -10.62
N LEU A 57 -10.23 -8.30 -11.04
CA LEU A 57 -11.14 -7.70 -12.02
C LEU A 57 -11.08 -8.40 -13.39
N ARG A 58 -9.88 -8.72 -13.89
CA ARG A 58 -9.73 -9.42 -15.17
C ARG A 58 -10.30 -10.83 -15.15
N THR A 59 -10.21 -11.53 -14.02
CA THR A 59 -10.78 -12.87 -13.86
C THR A 59 -12.31 -12.81 -13.86
N ALA A 60 -12.89 -11.80 -13.19
CA ALA A 60 -14.33 -11.56 -13.22
C ALA A 60 -14.84 -11.24 -14.63
N GLN A 61 -14.13 -10.38 -15.38
CA GLN A 61 -14.45 -10.09 -16.78
C GLN A 61 -14.42 -11.35 -17.64
N LYS A 62 -13.37 -12.17 -17.56
CA LYS A 62 -13.28 -13.43 -18.31
C LYS A 62 -14.42 -14.41 -18.00
N ALA A 63 -14.83 -14.51 -16.74
CA ALA A 63 -15.96 -15.36 -16.36
C ALA A 63 -17.29 -14.82 -16.92
N LYS A 64 -17.43 -13.49 -17.01
CA LYS A 64 -18.57 -12.84 -17.67
C LYS A 64 -18.56 -13.08 -19.18
N ASP A 65 -17.44 -12.84 -19.85
CA ASP A 65 -17.28 -13.04 -21.29
C ASP A 65 -17.52 -14.51 -21.70
N ALA A 66 -17.17 -15.45 -20.82
CA ALA A 66 -17.41 -16.88 -21.00
C ALA A 66 -18.87 -17.32 -20.76
N GLY A 67 -19.79 -16.39 -20.48
CA GLY A 67 -21.22 -16.68 -20.31
C GLY A 67 -21.57 -17.48 -19.05
N VAL A 68 -20.65 -17.62 -18.08
CA VAL A 68 -20.82 -18.45 -16.87
C VAL A 68 -21.97 -17.93 -15.98
N TYR A 69 -22.34 -16.65 -16.10
CA TYR A 69 -23.44 -16.03 -15.37
C TYR A 69 -24.80 -16.08 -16.10
N GLY A 70 -24.92 -16.85 -17.19
CA GLY A 70 -26.17 -16.98 -17.96
C GLY A 70 -26.36 -15.92 -19.04
N ASP A 71 -25.27 -15.28 -19.48
CA ASP A 71 -25.22 -14.31 -20.59
C ASP A 71 -24.77 -15.03 -21.87
N GLU A 72 -25.25 -14.62 -23.05
CA GLU A 72 -24.78 -15.17 -24.32
C GLU A 72 -23.27 -14.90 -24.48
N PRO A 73 -22.44 -15.91 -24.80
CA PRO A 73 -21.00 -15.73 -24.97
C PRO A 73 -20.72 -14.64 -26.01
N ALA A 74 -19.85 -13.68 -25.70
CA ALA A 74 -19.45 -12.67 -26.67
C ALA A 74 -18.82 -13.37 -27.89
N PRO A 75 -19.18 -12.97 -29.13
CA PRO A 75 -18.67 -13.61 -30.32
C PRO A 75 -17.15 -13.51 -30.33
N SER A 76 -16.50 -14.66 -30.49
CA SER A 76 -15.05 -14.72 -30.53
C SER A 76 -14.55 -14.04 -31.82
N GLU A 77 -13.32 -13.52 -31.80
CA GLU A 77 -12.73 -12.88 -32.99
C GLU A 77 -12.64 -13.85 -34.18
N SER A 78 -12.61 -15.17 -33.91
CA SER A 78 -12.76 -16.24 -34.89
C SER A 78 -14.16 -16.29 -35.55
N ASP A 79 -15.24 -16.01 -34.81
CA ASP A 79 -16.61 -16.00 -35.36
C ASP A 79 -16.90 -14.75 -36.21
N ALA A 80 -16.11 -13.68 -36.04
CA ALA A 80 -16.23 -12.46 -36.82
C ALA A 80 -15.51 -12.55 -38.17
N ALA A 81 -14.43 -13.33 -38.24
CA ALA A 81 -13.67 -13.59 -39.47
C ALA A 81 -14.37 -14.58 -40.41
N ASP A 82 -15.12 -15.54 -39.87
CA ASP A 82 -15.89 -16.54 -40.66
C ASP A 82 -17.14 -15.94 -41.32
N ARG A 83 -17.64 -14.79 -40.85
CA ARG A 83 -18.85 -14.14 -41.37
C ARG A 83 -18.59 -13.17 -42.53
N THR A 84 -17.34 -12.96 -42.90
CA THR A 84 -16.91 -12.04 -43.97
C THR A 84 -16.36 -12.76 -45.20
N GLU A 85 -16.38 -14.09 -45.22
CA GLU A 85 -16.15 -14.95 -46.41
C GLU A 85 -17.49 -15.44 -47.00
#